data_AF-A0A0C5GIC8-F1
#
_entry.id   AF-A0A0C5GIC8-F1
#
_cell.length_a   1.000
_cell.length_b   1.000
_cell.length_c   1.000
_cell.angle_alpha   90.00
_cell.angle_beta   90.00
_cell.angle_gamma   90.00
#
_symmetry.space_group_name_H-M   'P 1'
#
loop_
_entity.id
_entity.type
_entity.pdbx_description
1 polymer ?
#
loop_
_entity_poly.entity_id
_entity_poly.type
_entity_poly.pdbx_seq_one_letter_code
_entity_poly.pdbx_strand_id
1 'polypeptide(L)'
;MADATVPRGSRTKQATYVWLMSLTANEGLCTYCAVRPSTTLDHEQPVAGNGADVWWNFLPACKPCNDWKRGRSPMEWLIDQKLHREHPRDGFDTRKMPLRMFAGFETRIERVRREIADPDRRDWFRHHFGAARYKNKSDIWGHLELCRKTLARYPHLPWTTPSVDPSESDVCTRRICCGWRHPDSRTVHGVIIGRSEYAAISQAAFESDMSVGDLTATLLLRHLRDRHNTMLNNSHMVPHTSPSIPTQRS
;
A
#
# COMPACT_ATOMS: atom_id res chain seq x y z
N MET A 1 9.00 27.58 5.38
CA MET A 1 9.39 27.71 6.80
C MET A 1 9.37 26.32 7.40
N ALA A 2 10.39 25.93 8.17
CA ALA A 2 10.42 24.61 8.79
C ALA A 2 9.27 24.51 9.81
N ASP A 3 8.41 23.50 9.67
CA ASP A 3 7.34 23.20 10.61
C ASP A 3 7.95 22.91 12.00
N ALA A 4 7.64 23.76 12.98
CA ALA A 4 8.17 23.68 14.34
C ALA A 4 7.70 22.44 15.11
N THR A 5 6.72 21.69 14.58
CA THR A 5 6.18 20.48 15.21
C THR A 5 6.96 19.21 14.89
N VAL A 6 7.92 19.27 13.96
CA VAL A 6 8.68 18.10 13.49
C VAL A 6 9.92 17.87 14.35
N PRO A 7 10.04 16.72 15.05
CA PRO A 7 11.23 16.39 15.84
C PRO A 7 12.47 16.35 14.94
N ARG A 8 13.52 17.09 15.33
CA ARG A 8 14.84 17.09 14.69
C ARG A 8 15.92 16.81 15.72
N GLY A 9 17.06 16.27 15.28
CA GLY A 9 18.21 16.07 16.16
C GLY A 9 18.08 14.95 17.20
N SER A 10 16.93 14.26 17.28
CA SER A 10 16.72 13.11 18.16
C SER A 10 16.10 11.93 17.40
N ARG A 11 16.27 10.71 17.90
CA ARG A 11 15.72 9.48 17.30
C ARG A 11 14.66 8.89 18.24
N THR A 12 13.49 8.60 17.71
CA THR A 12 12.38 8.00 18.44
C THR A 12 12.05 6.60 17.90
N LYS A 13 11.34 5.83 18.72
CA LYS A 13 10.82 4.53 18.29
C LYS A 13 9.69 4.76 17.29
N GLN A 14 9.92 4.37 16.04
CA GLN A 14 8.93 4.51 14.98
C GLN A 14 7.75 3.56 15.15
N ALA A 15 6.57 3.96 14.70
CA ALA A 15 5.39 3.10 14.71
C ALA A 15 5.54 1.92 13.73
N THR A 16 4.84 0.81 13.98
CA THR A 16 4.89 -0.39 13.13
C THR A 16 4.53 -0.06 11.68
N TYR A 17 3.47 0.72 11.45
CA TYR A 17 3.04 1.07 10.09
C TYR A 17 4.11 1.85 9.30
N VAL A 18 4.92 2.69 9.95
CA VAL A 18 6.02 3.44 9.30
C VAL A 18 7.10 2.46 8.80
N TRP A 19 7.42 1.45 9.61
CA TRP A 19 8.31 0.36 9.18
C TRP A 19 7.75 -0.38 7.97
N LEU A 20 6.50 -0.83 8.04
CA LEU A 20 5.89 -1.63 6.97
C LEU A 20 5.78 -0.83 5.66
N MET A 21 5.33 0.42 5.75
CA MET A 21 5.26 1.34 4.62
C MET A 21 6.64 1.51 3.95
N SER A 22 7.67 1.77 4.76
CA SER A 22 9.03 1.98 4.26
C SER A 22 9.63 0.69 3.68
N LEU A 23 9.51 -0.44 4.38
CA LEU A 23 10.06 -1.73 3.93
C LEU A 23 9.43 -2.15 2.61
N THR A 24 8.11 -2.06 2.48
CA THR A 24 7.40 -2.45 1.25
C THR A 24 7.74 -1.56 0.05
N ALA A 25 8.20 -0.32 0.25
CA ALA A 25 8.59 0.59 -0.84
C ALA A 25 9.80 0.11 -1.65
N ASN A 26 10.56 -0.86 -1.13
CA ASN A 26 11.64 -1.51 -1.85
C ASN A 26 11.65 -3.02 -1.57
N GLU A 27 10.47 -3.64 -1.50
CA GLU A 27 10.30 -5.10 -1.36
C GLU A 27 10.96 -5.72 -0.11
N GLY A 28 11.25 -4.92 0.90
CA GLY A 28 11.98 -5.31 2.11
C GLY A 28 13.50 -5.34 1.92
N LEU A 29 14.01 -4.96 0.75
CA LEU A 29 15.43 -4.85 0.43
C LEU A 29 15.98 -3.46 0.77
N CYS A 30 17.28 -3.39 0.99
CA CYS A 30 18.00 -2.15 1.25
C CYS A 30 17.99 -1.23 0.03
N THR A 31 17.53 0.02 0.20
CA THR A 31 17.52 1.03 -0.86
C THR A 31 18.91 1.30 -1.43
N TYR A 32 19.95 1.23 -0.61
CA TYR A 32 21.32 1.50 -1.08
C TYR A 32 21.91 0.37 -1.91
N CYS A 33 21.92 -0.85 -1.39
CA CYS A 33 22.61 -1.97 -2.07
C CYS A 33 21.71 -2.86 -2.91
N ALA A 34 20.39 -2.79 -2.74
CA ALA A 34 19.39 -3.67 -3.38
C ALA A 34 19.61 -5.18 -3.25
N VAL A 35 20.53 -5.62 -2.39
CA VAL A 35 20.88 -7.04 -2.24
C VAL A 35 20.46 -7.57 -0.87
N ARG A 36 20.72 -6.79 0.19
CA ARG A 36 20.47 -7.24 1.56
C ARG A 36 19.09 -6.82 2.06
N PRO A 37 18.44 -7.62 2.92
CA PRO A 37 17.25 -7.19 3.64
C PRO A 37 17.49 -5.91 4.44
N SER A 38 16.49 -5.06 4.48
CA SER A 38 16.47 -3.84 5.28
C SER A 38 16.26 -4.16 6.74
N THR A 39 17.18 -3.73 7.59
CA THR A 39 17.16 -4.00 9.04
C THR A 39 17.13 -2.73 9.87
N THR A 40 17.17 -1.56 9.23
CA THR A 40 17.09 -0.23 9.82
C THR A 40 16.22 0.67 8.94
N LEU A 41 15.51 1.62 9.54
CA LEU A 41 15.10 2.84 8.85
C LEU A 41 16.25 3.83 9.01
N ASP A 42 16.90 4.18 7.89
CA ASP A 42 17.97 5.17 7.87
C ASP A 42 17.39 6.55 7.57
N HIS A 43 17.92 7.57 8.23
CA HIS A 43 17.61 8.95 7.94
C HIS A 43 18.37 9.39 6.70
N GLU A 44 17.64 9.79 5.67
CA GLU A 44 18.24 10.27 4.43
C GLU A 44 19.08 11.52 4.69
N GLN A 45 18.47 12.56 5.23
CA GLN A 45 19.18 13.65 5.88
C GLN A 45 19.56 13.20 7.30
N PRO A 46 20.85 13.11 7.64
CA PRO A 46 21.31 12.62 8.93
C PRO A 46 20.78 13.48 10.08
N VAL A 47 20.38 12.83 11.18
CA VAL A 47 19.94 13.51 12.42
C VAL A 47 21.02 14.46 12.96
N ALA A 48 22.29 14.06 12.88
CA ALA A 48 23.43 14.90 13.26
C ALA A 48 23.55 16.19 12.43
N GLY A 49 23.00 16.20 11.21
CA GLY A 49 22.88 17.37 10.34
C GLY A 49 21.51 18.04 10.42
N ASN A 50 20.82 17.95 11.58
CA ASN A 50 19.48 18.48 11.82
C ASN A 50 18.37 17.85 10.94
N GLY A 51 18.60 16.63 10.47
CA GLY A 51 17.59 15.82 9.79
C GLY A 51 16.40 15.53 10.70
N ALA A 52 15.20 15.53 10.11
CA ALA A 52 13.97 15.28 10.82
C ALA A 52 13.75 13.78 11.08
N ASP A 53 13.25 13.43 12.26
CA ASP A 53 12.89 12.04 12.62
C ASP A 53 11.44 11.74 12.24
N VAL A 54 11.21 11.71 10.93
CA VAL A 54 9.88 11.65 10.32
C VAL A 54 9.89 10.75 9.11
N TRP A 55 8.73 10.18 8.82
CA TRP A 55 8.58 9.14 7.81
C TRP A 55 9.10 9.55 6.43
N TRP A 56 8.95 10.82 6.01
CA TRP A 56 9.44 11.29 4.70
C TRP A 56 10.96 11.42 4.61
N ASN A 57 11.66 11.34 5.74
CA ASN A 57 13.12 11.33 5.78
C ASN A 57 13.69 9.92 5.96
N PHE A 58 12.88 8.86 5.86
CA PHE A 58 13.36 7.48 6.04
C PHE A 58 13.58 6.77 4.72
N LEU A 59 14.66 5.99 4.67
CA LEU A 59 14.91 4.96 3.66
C LEU A 59 15.11 3.61 4.34
N PRO A 60 14.47 2.52 3.87
CA PRO A 60 14.76 1.18 4.37
C PRO A 60 16.19 0.78 3.97
N ALA A 61 17.02 0.47 4.96
CA ALA A 61 18.44 0.17 4.73
C ALA A 61 18.89 -1.07 5.52
N CYS A 62 19.90 -1.78 5.01
CA CYS A 62 20.61 -2.76 5.81
C CYS A 62 21.62 -2.05 6.71
N LYS A 63 21.80 -2.58 7.93
CA LYS A 63 22.78 -2.03 8.90
C LYS A 63 24.18 -1.77 8.30
N PRO A 64 24.78 -2.68 7.50
CA PRO A 64 26.11 -2.45 6.93
C PRO A 64 26.23 -1.26 5.96
N CYS A 65 25.17 -0.91 5.24
CA CYS A 65 25.15 0.26 4.37
C CYS A 65 24.84 1.53 5.17
N ASN A 66 23.93 1.47 6.13
CA ASN A 66 23.64 2.58 7.04
C ASN A 66 24.90 3.00 7.82
N ASP A 67 25.59 2.04 8.45
CA ASP A 67 26.84 2.28 9.19
C ASP A 67 27.99 2.80 8.29
N TRP A 68 27.89 2.61 6.98
CA TRP A 68 28.89 3.06 6.01
C TRP A 68 28.59 4.45 5.46
N LYS A 69 27.32 4.73 5.11
CA LYS A 69 26.85 6.09 4.80
C LYS A 69 27.17 7.05 5.95
N ARG A 70 26.97 6.60 7.21
CA ARG A 70 27.26 7.37 8.43
C ARG A 70 26.48 8.69 8.46
N GLY A 71 27.15 9.79 8.80
CA GLY A 71 26.59 11.13 8.88
C GLY A 71 26.49 11.88 7.55
N ARG A 72 26.53 11.17 6.42
CA ARG A 72 26.33 11.73 5.07
C ARG A 72 24.92 11.47 4.58
N SER A 73 24.41 12.30 3.67
CA SER A 73 23.29 11.94 2.81
C SER A 73 23.69 10.85 1.82
N PRO A 74 22.72 10.12 1.22
CA PRO A 74 23.05 9.12 0.21
C PRO A 74 23.79 9.70 -0.99
N MET A 75 23.49 10.95 -1.37
CA MET A 75 24.10 11.62 -2.52
C MET A 75 25.54 12.04 -2.23
N GLU A 76 25.81 12.60 -1.05
CA GLU A 76 27.19 12.88 -0.63
C GLU A 76 28.01 11.59 -0.55
N TRP A 77 27.43 10.52 0.00
CA TRP A 77 28.10 9.22 0.05
C TRP A 77 28.37 8.66 -1.35
N LEU A 78 27.43 8.79 -2.29
CA LEU A 78 27.63 8.37 -3.68
C LEU A 78 28.75 9.18 -4.37
N ILE A 79 28.77 10.50 -4.19
CA ILE A 79 29.79 11.38 -4.75
C ILE A 79 31.17 11.01 -4.21
N ASP A 80 31.29 10.85 -2.90
CA ASP A 80 32.55 10.44 -2.25
C ASP A 80 33.03 9.07 -2.77
N GLN A 81 32.12 8.13 -3.04
CA GLN A 81 32.46 6.82 -3.61
C GLN A 81 32.85 6.88 -5.09
N LYS A 82 32.31 7.83 -5.87
CA LYS A 82 32.76 8.12 -7.25
C LYS A 82 34.17 8.73 -7.21
N LEU A 83 34.38 9.74 -6.37
CA LEU A 83 35.67 10.41 -6.18
C LEU A 83 36.76 9.45 -5.68
N HIS A 84 36.47 8.58 -4.70
CA HIS A 84 37.42 7.55 -4.27
C HIS A 84 37.85 6.63 -5.41
N ARG A 85 36.98 6.42 -6.41
CA ARG A 85 37.27 5.54 -7.53
C ARG A 85 38.10 6.23 -8.61
N GLU A 86 37.83 7.50 -8.88
CA GLU A 86 38.60 8.36 -9.79
C GLU A 86 39.96 8.74 -9.20
N HIS A 87 39.99 9.00 -7.89
CA HIS A 87 41.13 9.53 -7.14
C HIS A 87 41.40 8.72 -5.86
N PRO A 88 41.85 7.44 -5.97
CA PRO A 88 41.97 6.52 -4.84
C PRO A 88 43.06 6.90 -3.81
N ARG A 89 43.94 7.86 -4.12
CA ARG A 89 45.03 8.30 -3.24
C ARG A 89 44.66 9.50 -2.37
N ASP A 90 43.51 10.12 -2.60
CA ASP A 90 43.14 11.41 -2.01
C ASP A 90 42.40 11.27 -0.67
N GLY A 91 42.36 10.06 -0.09
CA GLY A 91 41.83 9.82 1.25
C GLY A 91 40.30 9.79 1.38
N PHE A 92 39.56 9.80 0.26
CA PHE A 92 38.12 9.53 0.22
C PHE A 92 37.80 8.11 0.76
N ASP A 93 36.54 7.84 1.11
CA ASP A 93 36.09 6.65 1.85
C ASP A 93 36.77 5.34 1.40
N THR A 94 37.57 4.80 2.30
CA THR A 94 38.49 3.68 2.05
C THR A 94 37.78 2.36 1.81
N ARG A 95 36.50 2.25 2.21
CA ARG A 95 35.68 1.10 1.87
C ARG A 95 35.12 1.35 0.47
N LYS A 96 35.36 0.42 -0.47
CA LYS A 96 34.97 0.55 -1.87
C LYS A 96 33.56 0.05 -2.14
N MET A 97 32.68 0.91 -2.63
CA MET A 97 31.36 0.54 -3.14
C MET A 97 31.51 -0.42 -4.34
N PRO A 98 30.85 -1.59 -4.31
CA PRO A 98 30.78 -2.46 -5.48
C PRO A 98 30.09 -1.75 -6.66
N LEU A 99 30.59 -1.94 -7.88
CA LEU A 99 30.04 -1.29 -9.09
C LEU A 99 28.53 -1.49 -9.25
N ARG A 100 28.02 -2.68 -8.93
CA ARG A 100 26.58 -2.99 -8.96
C ARG A 100 25.72 -2.05 -8.10
N MET A 101 26.28 -1.47 -7.03
CA MET A 101 25.51 -0.57 -6.16
C MET A 101 25.28 0.79 -6.82
N PHE A 102 26.18 1.25 -7.68
CA PHE A 102 26.01 2.50 -8.43
C PHE A 102 24.87 2.40 -9.45
N ALA A 103 24.68 1.23 -10.05
CA ALA A 103 23.62 0.99 -11.02
C ALA A 103 22.24 1.26 -10.41
N GLY A 104 21.55 2.28 -10.93
CA GLY A 104 20.22 2.70 -10.49
C GLY A 104 20.15 3.21 -9.05
N PHE A 105 21.28 3.60 -8.42
CA PHE A 105 21.30 4.06 -7.03
C PHE A 105 20.35 5.24 -6.79
N GLU A 106 20.51 6.29 -7.60
CA GLU A 106 19.73 7.54 -7.50
C GLU A 106 18.26 7.28 -7.82
N THR A 107 17.99 6.58 -8.93
CA THR A 107 16.62 6.20 -9.34
C THR A 107 15.90 5.37 -8.28
N ARG A 108 16.61 4.47 -7.59
CA ARG A 108 16.02 3.65 -6.53
C ARG A 108 15.66 4.48 -5.30
N ILE A 109 16.53 5.39 -4.90
CA ILE A 109 16.23 6.33 -3.80
C ILE A 109 15.00 7.16 -4.17
N GLU A 110 14.98 7.74 -5.36
CA GLU A 110 13.88 8.59 -5.81
C GLU A 110 12.55 7.82 -5.87
N ARG A 111 12.56 6.59 -6.39
CA ARG A 111 11.39 5.72 -6.38
C ARG A 111 10.86 5.48 -4.96
N VAL A 112 11.76 5.15 -4.02
CA VAL A 112 11.39 4.87 -2.62
C VAL A 112 10.85 6.12 -1.93
N ARG A 113 11.48 7.28 -2.13
CA ARG A 113 10.99 8.57 -1.63
C ARG A 113 9.57 8.82 -2.10
N ARG A 114 9.32 8.66 -3.40
CA ARG A 114 7.99 8.87 -3.99
C ARG A 114 6.95 7.91 -3.42
N GLU A 115 7.28 6.64 -3.25
CA GLU A 115 6.36 5.68 -2.64
C GLU A 115 6.06 6.01 -1.18
N ILE A 116 7.06 6.44 -0.39
CA ILE A 116 6.88 6.82 1.01
C ILE A 116 6.12 8.15 1.15
N ALA A 117 6.31 9.08 0.20
CA ALA A 117 5.65 10.39 0.13
C ALA A 117 4.17 10.32 -0.23
N ASP A 118 3.69 9.20 -0.76
CA ASP A 118 2.30 9.00 -1.14
C ASP A 118 1.39 9.03 0.12
N PRO A 119 0.53 10.06 0.27
CA PRO A 119 -0.35 10.17 1.44
C PRO A 119 -1.37 9.03 1.48
N ASP A 120 -1.85 8.57 0.31
CA ASP A 120 -2.85 7.51 0.21
C ASP A 120 -2.27 6.17 0.67
N ARG A 121 -1.01 5.91 0.30
CA ARG A 121 -0.25 4.76 0.80
C ARG A 121 -0.08 4.84 2.31
N ARG A 122 0.42 5.97 2.82
CA ARG A 122 0.65 6.19 4.24
C ARG A 122 -0.62 5.95 5.05
N ASP A 123 -1.74 6.51 4.62
CA ASP A 123 -3.01 6.40 5.31
C ASP A 123 -3.51 4.95 5.33
N TRP A 124 -3.34 4.21 4.22
CA TRP A 124 -3.66 2.78 4.21
C TRP A 124 -2.83 2.01 5.25
N PHE A 125 -1.51 2.20 5.31
CA PHE A 125 -0.68 1.53 6.31
C PHE A 125 -1.05 1.92 7.73
N ARG A 126 -1.33 3.20 7.98
CA ARG A 126 -1.75 3.72 9.29
C ARG A 126 -3.07 3.08 9.73
N HIS A 127 -4.09 3.03 8.88
CA HIS A 127 -5.38 2.43 9.24
C HIS A 127 -5.30 0.92 9.50
N HIS A 128 -4.46 0.19 8.76
CA HIS A 128 -4.42 -1.27 8.82
C HIS A 128 -3.40 -1.82 9.84
N PHE A 129 -2.33 -1.07 10.10
CA PHE A 129 -1.23 -1.49 10.96
C PHE A 129 -0.87 -0.46 12.04
N GLY A 130 -1.65 0.61 12.21
CA GLY A 130 -1.44 1.64 13.22
C GLY A 130 -1.57 1.13 14.65
N ALA A 131 -2.51 0.20 14.88
CA ALA A 131 -2.69 -0.46 16.16
C ALA A 131 -1.63 -1.54 16.44
N ALA A 132 -0.93 -2.04 15.40
CA ALA A 132 0.08 -3.07 15.57
C ALA A 132 1.27 -2.53 16.38
N ARG A 133 1.75 -3.32 17.33
CA ARG A 133 2.92 -3.00 18.16
C ARG A 133 4.01 -4.04 17.95
N TYR A 134 5.25 -3.62 18.16
CA TYR A 134 6.43 -4.49 18.11
C TYR A 134 7.34 -4.22 19.30
N LYS A 135 7.95 -5.27 19.84
CA LYS A 135 8.97 -5.20 20.91
C LYS A 135 10.37 -5.22 20.31
N ASN A 136 10.59 -6.04 19.29
CA ASN A 136 11.89 -6.24 18.66
C ASN A 136 11.77 -6.30 17.12
N LYS A 137 12.91 -6.46 16.42
CA LYS A 137 12.92 -6.50 14.94
C LYS A 137 12.30 -7.77 14.36
N SER A 138 12.28 -8.88 15.09
CA SER A 138 11.61 -10.11 14.64
C SER A 138 10.11 -9.90 14.48
N ASP A 139 9.50 -9.16 15.42
CA ASP A 139 8.08 -8.81 15.37
C ASP A 139 7.76 -7.98 14.10
N ILE A 140 8.66 -7.08 13.69
CA ILE A 140 8.50 -6.31 12.44
C ILE A 140 8.46 -7.23 11.23
N TRP A 141 9.29 -8.27 11.17
CA TRP A 141 9.26 -9.24 10.07
C TRP A 141 7.97 -10.05 10.05
N GLY A 142 7.45 -10.43 11.22
CA GLY A 142 6.13 -11.07 11.32
C GLY A 142 5.01 -10.16 10.78
N HIS A 143 5.01 -8.89 11.17
CA HIS A 143 4.07 -7.89 10.65
C HIS A 143 4.23 -7.62 9.16
N LEU A 144 5.47 -7.64 8.64
CA LEU A 144 5.74 -7.49 7.20
C LEU A 144 5.17 -8.65 6.40
N GLU A 145 5.31 -9.87 6.90
CA GLU A 145 4.75 -11.06 6.25
C GLU A 145 3.22 -11.01 6.23
N LEU A 146 2.60 -10.65 7.37
CA LEU A 146 1.16 -10.42 7.42
C LEU A 146 0.73 -9.32 6.43
N CYS A 147 1.48 -8.21 6.37
CA CYS A 147 1.22 -7.13 5.43
C CYS A 147 1.28 -7.58 3.98
N ARG A 148 2.28 -8.39 3.60
CA ARG A 148 2.38 -8.94 2.25
C ARG A 148 1.20 -9.83 1.91
N LYS A 149 0.79 -10.72 2.83
CA LYS A 149 -0.40 -11.56 2.65
C LYS A 149 -1.66 -10.73 2.50
N THR A 150 -1.82 -9.67 3.29
CA THR A 150 -2.95 -8.74 3.17
C THR A 150 -2.94 -8.04 1.81
N LEU A 151 -1.81 -7.52 1.36
CA LEU A 151 -1.69 -6.85 0.05
C LEU A 151 -1.98 -7.80 -1.11
N ALA A 152 -1.55 -9.06 -1.02
CA ALA A 152 -1.76 -10.07 -2.06
C ALA A 152 -3.24 -10.45 -2.27
N ARG A 153 -4.13 -10.12 -1.33
CA ARG A 153 -5.59 -10.34 -1.49
C ARG A 153 -6.25 -9.30 -2.38
N TYR A 154 -5.59 -8.18 -2.65
CA TYR A 154 -6.13 -7.13 -3.49
C TYR A 154 -5.72 -7.34 -4.96
N PRO A 155 -6.62 -7.11 -5.94
CA PRO A 155 -6.28 -7.19 -7.36
C PRO A 155 -5.26 -6.13 -7.80
N HIS A 156 -5.13 -5.05 -7.04
CA HIS A 156 -4.16 -3.98 -7.22
C HIS A 156 -3.89 -3.29 -5.88
N LEU A 157 -2.85 -2.45 -5.83
CA LEU A 157 -2.46 -1.77 -4.60
C LEU A 157 -3.63 -0.91 -4.05
N PRO A 158 -4.06 -1.10 -2.79
CA PRO A 158 -5.27 -0.47 -2.27
C PRO A 158 -5.29 1.06 -2.37
N TRP A 159 -4.14 1.70 -2.16
CA TRP A 159 -3.99 3.16 -2.21
C TRP A 159 -4.09 3.77 -3.61
N THR A 160 -4.11 2.95 -4.67
CA THR A 160 -4.40 3.44 -6.03
C THR A 160 -5.91 3.57 -6.30
N THR A 161 -6.75 3.09 -5.38
CA THR A 161 -8.20 3.30 -5.44
C THR A 161 -8.54 4.53 -4.62
N PRO A 162 -9.27 5.53 -5.15
CA PRO A 162 -9.64 6.72 -4.41
C PRO A 162 -10.33 6.40 -3.08
N SER A 163 -10.00 7.17 -2.04
CA SER A 163 -10.87 7.28 -0.88
C SER A 163 -12.15 7.99 -1.28
N VAL A 164 -13.26 7.61 -0.67
CA VAL A 164 -14.57 8.23 -0.98
C VAL A 164 -14.85 9.47 -0.15
N ASP A 165 -14.02 9.70 0.87
CA ASP A 165 -13.96 10.90 1.71
C ASP A 165 -12.53 10.99 2.27
N PRO A 166 -11.86 12.16 2.32
CA PRO A 166 -10.64 12.35 3.10
C PRO A 166 -10.87 11.94 4.56
N SER A 167 -10.33 10.79 4.97
CA SER A 167 -10.51 10.33 6.35
C SER A 167 -9.57 11.09 7.28
N GLU A 168 -10.09 12.14 7.94
CA GLU A 168 -9.46 12.71 9.13
C GLU A 168 -9.51 11.73 10.31
N SER A 169 -10.40 10.73 10.24
CA SER A 169 -10.52 9.65 11.21
C SER A 169 -9.48 8.54 10.98
N ASP A 170 -9.18 7.76 12.03
CA ASP A 170 -8.28 6.59 11.96
C ASP A 170 -8.99 5.34 11.38
N VAL A 171 -9.77 5.55 10.31
CA VAL A 171 -10.65 4.56 9.70
C VAL A 171 -10.50 4.59 8.18
N CYS A 172 -10.26 3.44 7.56
CA CYS A 172 -10.18 3.36 6.11
C CYS A 172 -11.56 3.49 5.45
N THR A 173 -11.68 4.40 4.49
CA THR A 173 -12.90 4.63 3.67
C THR A 173 -12.76 4.13 2.23
N ARG A 174 -11.65 3.47 1.88
CA ARG A 174 -11.43 2.99 0.50
C ARG A 174 -12.43 1.89 0.14
N ARG A 175 -13.10 2.02 -1.01
CA ARG A 175 -14.10 1.06 -1.51
C ARG A 175 -13.59 -0.37 -1.56
N ILE A 176 -12.37 -0.56 -2.05
CA ILE A 176 -11.76 -1.88 -2.20
C ILE A 176 -11.48 -2.57 -0.86
N CYS A 177 -11.42 -1.80 0.23
CA CYS A 177 -10.85 -2.22 1.50
C CYS A 177 -11.91 -2.32 2.61
N CYS A 178 -12.76 -1.30 2.73
CA CYS A 178 -13.77 -1.16 3.77
C CYS A 178 -15.06 -0.58 3.17
N GLY A 179 -15.51 -1.14 2.05
CA GLY A 179 -16.68 -0.65 1.30
C GLY A 179 -17.96 -0.53 2.14
N TRP A 180 -18.11 -1.28 3.23
CA TRP A 180 -19.23 -1.17 4.16
C TRP A 180 -19.24 0.13 4.98
N ARG A 181 -18.13 0.87 5.04
CA ARG A 181 -18.04 2.20 5.67
C ARG A 181 -18.27 3.34 4.68
N HIS A 182 -18.56 3.01 3.42
CA HIS A 182 -18.85 4.01 2.39
C HIS A 182 -20.14 4.78 2.74
N PRO A 183 -20.21 6.11 2.56
CA PRO A 183 -21.42 6.89 2.85
C PRO A 183 -22.68 6.39 2.13
N ASP A 184 -22.53 5.95 0.88
CA ASP A 184 -23.61 5.32 0.09
C ASP A 184 -23.79 3.81 0.33
N SER A 185 -22.93 3.18 1.16
CA SER A 185 -23.21 1.80 1.54
C SER A 185 -24.46 1.76 2.40
N ARG A 186 -25.27 0.74 2.17
CA ARG A 186 -26.45 0.44 2.98
C ARG A 186 -26.30 -0.99 3.45
N THR A 187 -26.36 -1.18 4.76
CA THR A 187 -26.45 -2.51 5.34
C THR A 187 -27.85 -3.05 5.11
N VAL A 188 -27.93 -4.16 4.39
CA VAL A 188 -29.18 -4.92 4.30
C VAL A 188 -29.25 -5.81 5.54
N HIS A 189 -29.94 -5.35 6.58
CA HIS A 189 -30.10 -6.12 7.82
C HIS A 189 -31.26 -7.11 7.70
N GLY A 190 -31.04 -8.35 8.15
CA GLY A 190 -32.10 -9.33 8.38
C GLY A 190 -32.27 -10.36 7.25
N VAL A 191 -31.50 -11.45 7.33
CA VAL A 191 -31.79 -12.68 6.60
C VAL A 191 -32.30 -13.69 7.63
N ILE A 192 -33.59 -14.03 7.55
CA ILE A 192 -34.19 -15.06 8.40
C ILE A 192 -34.19 -16.36 7.60
N ILE A 193 -33.37 -17.31 8.02
CA ILE A 193 -33.24 -18.64 7.41
C ILE A 193 -33.25 -19.72 8.48
N GLY A 194 -33.64 -20.94 8.10
CA GLY A 194 -33.60 -22.08 8.98
C GLY A 194 -32.17 -22.52 9.33
N ARG A 195 -32.06 -23.35 10.36
CA ARG A 195 -30.76 -23.84 10.88
C ARG A 195 -30.01 -24.66 9.83
N SER A 196 -30.71 -25.46 9.04
CA SER A 196 -30.17 -26.25 7.93
C SER A 196 -29.55 -25.36 6.84
N GLU A 197 -30.25 -24.31 6.44
CA GLU A 197 -29.80 -23.38 5.41
C GLU A 197 -28.60 -22.58 5.90
N TYR A 198 -28.62 -22.14 7.17
CA TYR A 198 -27.48 -21.44 7.75
C TYR A 198 -26.22 -22.32 7.79
N ALA A 199 -26.36 -23.61 8.12
CA ALA A 199 -25.25 -24.56 8.09
C ALA A 199 -24.70 -24.73 6.67
N ALA A 200 -25.57 -24.88 5.67
CA ALA A 200 -25.17 -24.99 4.27
C ALA A 200 -24.43 -23.74 3.77
N ILE A 201 -24.93 -22.54 4.09
CA ILE A 201 -24.29 -21.27 3.71
C ILE A 201 -22.95 -21.11 4.43
N SER A 202 -22.87 -21.48 5.71
CA SER A 202 -21.61 -21.42 6.46
C SER A 202 -20.54 -22.33 5.87
N GLN A 203 -20.93 -23.54 5.46
CA GLN A 203 -20.03 -24.48 4.77
C GLN A 203 -19.58 -23.91 3.42
N ALA A 204 -20.50 -23.39 2.60
CA ALA A 204 -20.17 -22.79 1.31
C ALA A 204 -19.26 -21.55 1.46
N ALA A 205 -19.46 -20.74 2.50
CA ALA A 205 -18.60 -19.59 2.80
C ALA A 205 -17.18 -20.03 3.15
N PHE A 206 -17.05 -21.07 3.98
CA PHE A 206 -15.76 -21.68 4.30
C PHE A 206 -15.06 -22.24 3.07
N GLU A 207 -15.76 -23.01 2.22
CA GLU A 207 -15.21 -23.55 0.97
C GLU A 207 -14.77 -22.47 -0.02
N SER A 208 -15.35 -21.27 0.08
CA SER A 208 -15.03 -20.11 -0.76
C SER A 208 -14.01 -19.15 -0.13
N ASP A 209 -13.46 -19.45 1.05
CA ASP A 209 -12.58 -18.56 1.83
C ASP A 209 -13.20 -17.16 2.07
N MET A 210 -14.51 -17.12 2.36
CA MET A 210 -15.30 -15.90 2.56
C MET A 210 -15.99 -15.90 3.92
N SER A 211 -16.32 -14.71 4.43
CA SER A 211 -17.32 -14.63 5.51
C SER A 211 -18.72 -14.93 4.96
N VAL A 212 -19.64 -15.35 5.83
CA VAL A 212 -21.06 -15.53 5.45
C VAL A 212 -21.63 -14.25 4.84
N GLY A 213 -21.24 -13.08 5.36
CA GLY A 213 -21.64 -11.78 4.82
C GLY A 213 -21.11 -11.54 3.40
N ASP A 214 -19.83 -11.84 3.16
CA ASP A 214 -19.20 -11.64 1.86
C ASP A 214 -19.76 -12.59 0.80
N LEU A 215 -20.00 -13.86 1.17
CA LEU A 215 -20.66 -14.82 0.27
C LEU A 215 -22.08 -14.32 -0.06
N THR A 216 -22.85 -13.89 0.94
CA THR A 216 -24.21 -13.37 0.74
C THR A 216 -24.20 -12.15 -0.18
N ALA A 217 -23.29 -11.20 0.04
CA ALA A 217 -23.12 -10.03 -0.81
C ALA A 217 -22.76 -10.42 -2.25
N THR A 218 -21.85 -11.39 -2.42
CA THR A 218 -21.45 -11.90 -3.75
C THR A 218 -22.64 -12.51 -4.49
N LEU A 219 -23.44 -13.33 -3.82
CA LEU A 219 -24.64 -13.94 -4.41
C LEU A 219 -25.69 -12.88 -4.80
N LEU A 220 -25.94 -11.89 -3.93
CA LEU A 220 -26.83 -10.76 -4.21
C LEU A 220 -26.39 -9.97 -5.44
N LEU A 221 -25.11 -9.58 -5.49
CA LEU A 221 -24.56 -8.80 -6.61
C LEU A 221 -24.61 -9.60 -7.92
N ARG A 222 -24.34 -10.91 -7.87
CA ARG A 222 -24.47 -11.80 -9.03
C ARG A 222 -25.92 -11.85 -9.51
N HIS A 223 -26.88 -12.07 -8.62
CA HIS A 223 -28.31 -12.11 -8.97
C HIS A 223 -28.78 -10.81 -9.62
N LEU A 224 -28.38 -9.65 -9.08
CA LEU A 224 -28.73 -8.35 -9.65
C LEU A 224 -28.14 -8.17 -11.06
N ARG A 225 -26.89 -8.60 -11.27
CA ARG A 225 -26.23 -8.55 -12.58
C ARG A 225 -26.93 -9.46 -13.61
N ASP A 226 -27.27 -10.68 -13.23
CA ASP A 226 -27.95 -11.63 -14.10
C ASP A 226 -29.36 -11.12 -14.50
N ARG A 227 -30.09 -10.52 -13.55
CA ARG A 227 -31.37 -9.86 -13.82
C ARG A 227 -31.25 -8.68 -14.79
N HIS A 228 -30.26 -7.82 -14.58
CA HIS A 228 -30.01 -6.68 -15.46
C HIS A 228 -29.71 -7.13 -16.89
N ASN A 229 -28.84 -8.14 -17.05
CA ASN A 229 -28.50 -8.71 -18.35
C ASN A 229 -29.72 -9.33 -19.05
N THR A 230 -30.58 -10.01 -18.30
CA THR A 230 -31.83 -10.58 -18.83
C THR A 230 -32.78 -9.49 -19.33
N MET A 231 -32.90 -8.38 -18.61
CA MET A 231 -33.75 -7.25 -19.01
C MET A 231 -33.24 -6.54 -20.27
N LEU A 232 -31.92 -6.36 -20.41
CA LEU A 232 -31.32 -5.80 -21.62
C LEU A 232 -31.56 -6.71 -22.83
N ASN A 233 -31.35 -8.03 -22.68
CA ASN A 233 -31.55 -8.98 -23.78
C ASN A 233 -33.01 -9.05 -24.25
N ASN A 234 -33.98 -8.93 -23.33
CA ASN A 234 -35.40 -8.89 -23.68
C ASN A 234 -35.83 -7.56 -24.32
N SER A 235 -35.11 -6.46 -24.07
CA SER A 235 -35.44 -5.15 -24.66
C SER A 235 -35.00 -5.02 -26.12
N HIS A 236 -34.07 -5.88 -26.58
CA HIS A 236 -33.63 -5.96 -27.97
C HIS A 236 -34.50 -6.88 -28.85
N MET A 237 -35.54 -7.52 -28.30
CA MET A 237 -36.42 -8.47 -29.01
C MET A 237 -37.81 -7.92 -29.39
N VAL A 238 -38.09 -6.62 -29.22
CA VAL A 238 -39.35 -6.05 -29.74
C VAL A 238 -39.23 -5.84 -31.25
N PRO A 239 -40.00 -6.55 -32.10
CA PRO A 239 -39.99 -6.27 -33.53
C PRO A 239 -40.71 -4.95 -33.78
N HIS A 240 -40.07 -4.03 -34.51
CA HIS A 240 -40.77 -2.88 -35.08
C HIS A 240 -41.80 -3.37 -36.10
N THR A 241 -43.05 -3.54 -35.69
CA THR A 241 -44.16 -3.63 -36.64
C THR A 241 -44.52 -2.22 -37.08
N SER A 242 -44.09 -1.84 -38.28
CA SER A 242 -44.56 -0.62 -38.95
C SER A 242 -46.07 -0.74 -39.22
N PRO A 243 -46.91 0.25 -38.87
CA PRO A 243 -48.30 0.24 -39.24
C PRO A 243 -48.43 0.55 -40.75
N SER A 244 -49.08 -0.35 -41.49
CA SER A 244 -49.51 -0.12 -42.87
C SER A 244 -50.60 0.95 -42.91
N ILE A 245 -50.31 2.06 -43.60
CA ILE A 245 -51.25 3.16 -43.87
C ILE A 245 -52.33 2.67 -44.85
N PRO A 246 -53.64 2.74 -44.55
CA PRO A 246 -54.67 2.54 -45.53
C PRO A 246 -54.88 3.83 -46.34
N THR A 247 -54.65 3.75 -47.65
CA THR A 247 -55.06 4.77 -48.61
C THR A 247 -56.59 4.82 -48.69
N GLN A 248 -57.20 5.96 -48.32
CA GLN A 248 -58.55 6.31 -48.77
C GLN A 248 -58.47 7.42 -49.82
N ARG A 249 -59.12 7.12 -50.96
CA ARG A 249 -59.41 8.04 -52.06
C ARG A 249 -60.72 8.77 -51.77
N SER A 250 -60.77 9.99 -52.33
CA SER A 250 -61.90 10.93 -52.54
C SER A 250 -62.63 11.44 -51.31
#